data_AF-A0A358U5R7-F1
#
_entry.id   AF-A0A358U5R7-F1
#
_cell.length_a   1.000
_cell.length_b   1.000
_cell.length_c   1.000
_cell.angle_alpha   90.00
_cell.angle_beta   90.00
_cell.angle_gamma   90.00
#
_symmetry.space_group_name_H-M   'P 1'
#
loop_
_entity.id
_entity.type
_entity.pdbx_description
1 polymer ?
#
loop_
_entity_poly.entity_id
_entity_poly.type
_entity_poly.pdbx_seq_one_letter_code
_entity_poly.pdbx_strand_id
1 'polypeptide(L)' 'MCKECECFHPIPDTEWDHERGTGDCVKTMRDNKGKYWHTAKVKEKSNCAEFKPGLRDQSK' A
#
# COMPACT_ATOMS: atom_id res chain seq x y z
N MET A 1 10.51 -1.64 3.65
CA MET A 1 9.57 -2.78 3.76
C MET A 1 8.18 -2.26 3.40
N CYS A 2 7.49 -2.77 2.36
CA CYS A 2 6.15 -2.25 2.00
C CYS A 2 5.14 -2.30 3.15
N LYS A 3 5.23 -3.29 4.05
CA LYS A 3 4.35 -3.42 5.23
C LYS A 3 4.28 -2.17 6.12
N GLU A 4 5.36 -1.38 6.15
CA GLU A 4 5.50 -0.17 6.99
C GLU A 4 5.14 1.11 6.22
N CYS A 5 4.76 0.98 4.96
CA CYS A 5 4.44 2.10 4.09
C CYS A 5 3.01 2.59 4.36
N GLU A 6 2.78 3.91 4.32
CA GLU A 6 1.43 4.47 4.41
C GLU A 6 0.52 3.99 3.27
N CYS A 7 1.09 3.71 2.10
CA CYS A 7 0.37 3.29 0.90
C CYS A 7 0.00 1.80 0.92
N PHE A 8 0.49 1.02 1.87
CA PHE A 8 0.27 -0.43 1.91
C PHE A 8 -0.95 -0.79 2.76
N HIS A 9 -1.87 -1.52 2.11
CA HIS A 9 -3.08 -2.05 2.71
C HIS A 9 -3.07 -3.57 2.56
N PRO A 10 -2.92 -4.35 3.65
CA PRO A 10 -2.94 -5.81 3.54
C PRO A 10 -4.28 -6.29 3.00
N ILE A 11 -4.27 -7.27 2.09
CA ILE A 11 -5.50 -7.90 1.62
C ILE A 11 -6.06 -8.76 2.77
N PRO A 12 -7.31 -8.55 3.21
CA PRO A 12 -7.94 -9.39 4.23
C PRO A 12 -8.02 -10.86 3.81
N ASP A 13 -7.94 -11.78 4.77
CA ASP A 13 -7.98 -13.22 4.50
C ASP A 13 -9.35 -13.74 4.01
N THR A 14 -10.40 -12.93 4.19
CA THR A 14 -11.75 -13.18 3.68
C THR A 14 -11.93 -12.79 2.21
N GLU A 15 -10.99 -12.06 1.62
CA GLU A 15 -11.10 -11.64 0.21
C GLU A 15 -10.68 -12.76 -0.75
N TRP A 16 -11.35 -12.79 -1.89
CA TRP A 16 -11.15 -13.80 -2.94
C TRP A 16 -9.75 -13.77 -3.57
N ASP A 17 -9.06 -12.63 -3.50
CA ASP A 17 -7.72 -12.42 -4.04
C ASP A 17 -6.62 -12.49 -2.96
N HIS A 18 -6.96 -12.93 -1.75
CA HIS A 18 -6.01 -13.04 -0.66
C HIS A 18 -4.86 -13.99 -0.99
N GLU A 19 -3.65 -13.45 -0.85
CA GLU A 19 -2.41 -14.22 -0.80
C GLU A 19 -1.59 -13.77 0.41
N ARG A 20 -1.10 -14.74 1.19
CA ARG A 20 -0.35 -14.45 2.41
C ARG A 20 0.85 -13.53 2.14
N GLY A 21 0.94 -12.44 2.90
CA GLY A 21 2.03 -11.47 2.77
C GLY A 21 1.91 -10.55 1.55
N THR A 22 0.72 -10.45 0.96
CA THR A 22 0.40 -9.49 -0.10
C THR A 22 -0.54 -8.39 0.40
N GLY A 23 -0.56 -7.28 -0.32
CA GLY A 23 -1.42 -6.14 -0.05
C GLY A 23 -1.46 -5.20 -1.25
N ASP A 24 -2.36 -4.24 -1.20
CA ASP A 24 -2.48 -3.19 -2.20
C ASP A 24 -1.54 -2.02 -1.88
N CYS A 25 -0.79 -1.60 -2.88
CA CYS A 25 -0.08 -0.33 -2.89
C CYS A 25 -0.99 0.73 -3.52
N VAL A 26 -1.65 1.54 -2.68
CA VAL A 26 -2.59 2.57 -3.11
C VAL A 26 -1.89 3.92 -3.20
N LYS A 27 -1.78 4.46 -4.41
CA LYS A 27 -1.16 5.76 -4.68
C LYS A 27 -2.18 6.78 -5.13
N THR A 28 -2.16 7.95 -4.50
CA THR A 28 -2.88 9.12 -5.00
C THR A 28 -2.13 9.75 -6.16
N MET A 29 -2.80 9.94 -7.28
CA MET A 29 -2.28 10.56 -8.49
C MET A 29 -3.15 11.77 -8.88
N ARG A 30 -2.61 12.66 -9.71
CA ARG A 30 -3.35 13.79 -10.27
C ARG A 30 -2.86 14.09 -11.68
N ASP A 31 -3.79 14.31 -12.59
CA ASP A 31 -3.51 14.78 -13.95
C ASP A 31 -4.29 16.08 -14.25
N ASN A 32 -4.34 16.47 -15.52
CA ASN A 32 -5.08 17.66 -15.97
C ASN A 32 -6.60 17.51 -15.88
N LYS A 33 -7.14 16.30 -15.67
CA LYS A 33 -8.58 16.03 -15.51
C LYS A 33 -8.99 15.98 -14.05
N GLY A 34 -8.15 15.43 -13.17
CA GLY A 34 -8.48 15.36 -11.75
C GLY A 34 -7.56 14.47 -10.92
N LYS A 35 -8.00 14.24 -9.68
CA LYS A 35 -7.36 13.31 -8.73
C LYS A 35 -7.93 11.91 -8.96
N TYR A 36 -7.05 10.92 -8.95
CA TYR A 36 -7.41 9.51 -9.04
C TYR A 36 -6.49 8.67 -8.16
N TRP A 37 -6.81 7.39 -8.02
CA TRP A 37 -6.02 6.42 -7.27
C TRP A 37 -5.56 5.31 -8.19
N HIS A 38 -4.29 4.92 -8.05
CA HIS A 38 -3.74 3.75 -8.69
C HIS A 38 -3.49 2.69 -7.61
N THR A 39 -4.00 1.48 -7.83
CA THR A 39 -3.75 0.33 -6.95
C THR A 39 -2.93 -0.73 -7.68
N ALA A 40 -2.03 -1.39 -6.95
CA ALA A 40 -1.27 -2.53 -7.45
C ALA A 40 -1.00 -3.52 -6.31
N LYS A 41 -1.25 -4.81 -6.56
CA LYS A 41 -0.91 -5.89 -5.64
C LYS A 41 0.62 -5.99 -5.50
N VAL A 42 1.11 -5.95 -4.27
CA VAL A 42 2.55 -6.03 -3.93
C VAL A 42 2.79 -6.99 -2.76
N LYS A 43 4.04 -7.45 -2.61
CA LYS A 43 4.47 -8.23 -1.44
C LYS A 43 4.88 -7.30 -0.30
N GLU A 44 4.59 -7.69 0.94
CA GLU A 44 4.87 -6.90 2.15
C GLU A 44 6.38 -6.58 2.33
N LYS A 45 7.26 -7.44 1.80
CA LYS A 45 8.74 -7.34 1.91
C LYS A 45 9.43 -6.78 0.66
N SER A 46 8.71 -6.17 -0.27
CA SER A 46 9.35 -5.57 -1.45
C SER A 46 10.15 -4.31 -1.07
N ASN A 47 11.21 -4.07 -1.84
CA ASN A 47 11.95 -2.81 -1.82
C ASN A 47 11.27 -1.84 -2.79
N CYS A 48 10.82 -0.70 -2.27
CA CYS A 48 10.06 0.30 -3.03
C CYS A 48 10.77 1.65 -2.98
N ALA A 49 11.03 2.24 -4.15
CA ALA A 49 11.66 3.57 -4.25
C ALA A 49 10.72 4.70 -3.78
N GLU A 50 9.41 4.47 -3.83
CA GLU A 50 8.37 5.43 -3.41
C GLU A 50 7.89 5.15 -1.96
N PHE A 51 8.71 4.47 -1.15
CA PHE A 51 8.36 4.16 0.23
C PHE A 51 8.10 5.45 1.03
N LYS A 52 6.97 5.47 1.74
CA LYS A 52 6.60 6.56 2.64
C LYS A 52 6.27 5.97 4.00
N PRO A 53 7.04 6.29 5.06
CA PRO A 53 6.81 5.70 6.37
C PRO A 53 5.41 6.06 6.86
N GLY A 54 4.64 5.06 7.29
CA GLY A 54 3.34 5.29 7.89
C GLY A 54 3.45 5.98 9.25
N LEU A 55 2.57 6.96 9.52
CA LEU A 55 2.46 7.64 10.82
C LEU A 55 1.93 6.75 11.97
N ARG A 56 1.87 5.43 11.79
CA ARG A 56 1.24 4.50 12.74
C ARG A 56 2.07 4.23 14.01
N ASP A 57 3.25 4.85 14.16
CA ASP A 57 4.16 4.63 15.29
C ASP A 57 4.65 5.95 15.92
N GLN A 58 3.73 6.79 16.39
CA GLN A 58 4.04 7.88 17.33
C GLN A 58 3.14 7.81 18.58
N SER A 59 2.87 6.58 19.04
CA SER A 59 2.11 6.32 20.26
C SER A 59 2.88 5.35 21.16
N LYS A 60 3.99 5.85 21.72
CA LYS A 60 4.64 5.28 22.89
C LYS A 60 5.00 6.39 23.86
#